data_AF-A0A7C7FWD9-F1
#
_entry.id   AF-A0A7C7FWD9-F1
#
_cell.length_a   1.000
_cell.length_b   1.000
_cell.length_c   1.000
_cell.angle_alpha   90.00
_cell.angle_beta   90.00
_cell.angle_gamma   90.00
#
_symmetry.space_group_name_H-M   'P 1'
#
loop_
_entity.id
_entity.type
_entity.pdbx_description
1 polymer ?
#
loop_
_entity_poly.entity_id
_entity_poly.type
_entity_poly.pdbx_seq_one_letter_code
_entity_poly.pdbx_strand_id
1 'polypeptide(L)'
;MLTLTYLRERRDSVISSLAKRGLDVTGSVDRILELDASRRGIQKDLDDTLAESNVLSRKIGELMREGKREEAEGVKSATSGLKEKTGTLRDEMSSLENEVHELLSHLPNTP
;
A
#
# COMPACT_ATOMS: atom_id res chain seq x y z
N MET A 1 12.04 -6.48 17.37
CA MET A 1 11.24 -6.91 16.21
C MET A 1 12.11 -6.75 14.98
N LEU A 2 12.14 -7.79 14.15
CA LEU A 2 12.77 -7.74 12.84
C LEU A 2 12.04 -6.69 11.99
N THR A 3 12.79 -5.94 11.19
CA THR A 3 12.22 -4.96 10.28
C THR A 3 11.99 -5.60 8.91
N LEU A 4 10.98 -5.10 8.18
CA LEU A 4 10.72 -5.51 6.79
C LEU A 4 11.96 -5.39 5.90
N THR A 5 12.72 -4.30 6.07
CA THR A 5 13.98 -4.08 5.35
C THR A 5 14.98 -5.20 5.62
N TYR A 6 15.13 -5.61 6.89
CA TYR A 6 16.04 -6.68 7.26
C TYR A 6 15.61 -8.04 6.69
N LEU A 7 14.31 -8.35 6.72
CA LEU A 7 13.76 -9.56 6.11
C LEU A 7 13.97 -9.59 4.59
N ARG A 8 13.85 -8.44 3.92
CA ARG A 8 14.03 -8.33 2.47
C ARG A 8 15.49 -8.50 2.05
N GLU A 9 16.42 -7.92 2.81
CA GLU A 9 17.85 -7.98 2.50
C GLU A 9 18.51 -9.28 2.95
N ARG A 10 17.99 -9.91 4.02
CA ARG A 10 18.63 -11.04 4.70
C ARG A 10 17.68 -12.22 4.93
N ARG A 11 16.71 -12.42 4.03
CA ARG A 11 15.74 -13.54 4.05
C ARG A 11 16.39 -14.87 4.43
N ASP A 12 17.39 -15.30 3.66
CA ASP A 12 18.03 -16.61 3.86
C ASP A 12 18.80 -16.69 5.18
N SER A 13 19.37 -15.56 5.63
CA SER A 13 20.05 -15.48 6.93
C SER A 13 19.06 -15.59 8.09
N VAL A 14 17.86 -15.00 7.97
CA VAL A 14 16.80 -15.10 8.97
C VAL A 14 16.28 -16.53 9.06
N ILE A 15 15.96 -17.13 7.90
CA ILE A 15 15.45 -18.51 7.81
C ILE A 15 16.48 -19.48 8.38
N SER A 16 17.74 -19.39 7.98
CA SER A 16 18.80 -20.29 8.49
C SER A 16 19.06 -20.11 9.99
N SER A 17 18.97 -18.88 10.52
CA SER A 17 19.17 -18.62 11.96
C SER A 17 18.02 -19.15 12.81
N LEU A 18 16.79 -19.09 12.30
CA LEU A 18 15.61 -19.61 13.00
C LEU A 18 15.47 -21.12 12.82
N ALA A 19 15.92 -21.67 11.69
CA ALA A 19 16.03 -23.12 11.47
C ALA A 19 17.00 -23.78 12.46
N LYS A 20 18.08 -23.08 12.87
CA LYS A 20 18.98 -23.56 13.96
C LYS A 20 18.27 -23.71 15.31
N ARG A 21 17.14 -23.02 15.51
CA ARG A 21 16.26 -23.17 16.68
C ARG A 21 15.16 -24.23 16.47
N GLY A 22 15.15 -24.92 15.34
CA GLY A 22 14.12 -25.89 14.96
C GLY A 22 12.80 -25.26 14.50
N LEU A 23 12.80 -23.96 14.16
CA LEU A 23 11.62 -23.25 13.68
C LEU A 23 11.68 -23.12 12.16
N ASP A 24 10.69 -23.65 11.46
CA ASP A 24 10.49 -23.37 10.04
C ASP A 24 9.60 -22.13 9.89
N VAL A 25 10.24 -21.03 9.51
CA VAL A 25 9.57 -19.73 9.28
C VAL A 25 9.55 -19.35 7.81
N THR A 26 9.97 -20.25 6.91
CA THR A 26 10.11 -19.96 5.48
C THR A 26 8.81 -19.43 4.89
N GLY A 27 7.69 -20.11 5.14
CA GLY A 27 6.38 -19.68 4.67
C GLY A 27 5.93 -18.34 5.27
N SER A 28 6.20 -18.10 6.55
CA SER A 28 5.86 -16.83 7.21
C SER A 28 6.66 -15.66 6.64
N VAL A 29 7.97 -15.84 6.42
CA VAL A 29 8.84 -14.82 5.83
C VAL A 29 8.41 -14.50 4.40
N ASP A 30 8.10 -15.53 3.60
CA ASP A 30 7.66 -15.37 2.22
C ASP A 30 6.33 -14.62 2.16
N ARG A 31 5.38 -15.01 3.01
CA ARG A 31 4.09 -14.33 3.13
C ARG A 31 4.23 -12.86 3.52
N ILE A 32 5.12 -12.54 4.47
CA ILE A 32 5.40 -11.15 4.86
C ILE A 32 5.95 -10.35 3.67
N LEU A 33 6.86 -10.93 2.89
CA LEU A 33 7.45 -10.27 1.72
C LEU A 33 6.44 -10.07 0.59
N GLU A 34 5.54 -11.02 0.37
CA GLU A 34 4.42 -10.91 -0.57
C GLU A 34 3.47 -9.77 -0.16
N LEU A 35 3.06 -9.73 1.11
CA LEU A 35 2.18 -8.69 1.62
C LEU A 35 2.84 -7.30 1.56
N ASP A 36 4.14 -7.21 1.85
CA ASP A 36 4.91 -5.98 1.67
C ASP A 36 4.98 -5.52 0.21
N ALA A 37 5.08 -6.46 -0.74
CA ALA A 37 5.03 -6.14 -2.16
C ALA A 37 3.63 -5.62 -2.57
N SER A 38 2.56 -6.28 -2.14
CA SER A 38 1.19 -5.81 -2.37
C SER A 38 0.93 -4.44 -1.76
N ARG A 39 1.36 -4.22 -0.51
CA ARG A 39 1.25 -2.91 0.17
C ARG A 39 1.94 -1.81 -0.63
N ARG A 40 3.15 -2.05 -1.15
CA ARG A 40 3.87 -1.08 -1.99
C ARG A 40 3.15 -0.82 -3.32
N GLY A 41 2.51 -1.84 -3.90
CA GLY A 41 1.65 -1.68 -5.07
C GLY A 41 0.46 -0.77 -4.81
N ILE A 42 -0.30 -1.05 -3.75
CA ILE A 42 -1.46 -0.24 -3.34
C ILE A 42 -1.05 1.18 -2.96
N GLN A 43 0.09 1.35 -2.29
CA GLN A 43 0.62 2.67 -1.97
C GLN A 43 0.88 3.48 -3.24
N LYS A 44 1.49 2.85 -4.26
CA LYS A 44 1.70 3.49 -5.56
C LYS A 44 0.37 3.85 -6.23
N ASP A 45 -0.59 2.92 -6.26
CA ASP A 45 -1.90 3.16 -6.86
C ASP A 45 -2.66 4.28 -6.15
N LEU A 46 -2.51 4.40 -4.83
CA LEU A 46 -3.06 5.48 -4.03
C LEU A 46 -2.41 6.82 -4.39
N ASP A 47 -1.08 6.87 -4.48
CA ASP A 47 -0.34 8.07 -4.86
C ASP A 47 -0.72 8.53 -6.28
N ASP A 48 -0.83 7.59 -7.23
CA ASP A 48 -1.25 7.85 -8.61
C ASP A 48 -2.70 8.37 -8.66
N THR A 49 -3.61 7.76 -7.89
CA THR A 49 -5.03 8.19 -7.80
C THR A 49 -5.16 9.59 -7.18
N LEU A 50 -4.36 9.90 -6.15
CA LEU A 50 -4.33 11.22 -5.52
C LEU A 50 -3.76 12.28 -6.46
N ALA A 51 -2.71 11.94 -7.21
CA ALA A 51 -2.15 12.81 -8.24
C ALA A 51 -3.20 13.12 -9.32
N GLU A 52 -3.91 12.11 -9.82
CA GLU A 52 -4.99 12.28 -10.79
C GLU A 52 -6.12 13.17 -10.25
N SER A 53 -6.59 12.90 -9.03
CA SER A 53 -7.62 13.71 -8.37
C SER A 53 -7.20 15.19 -8.24
N ASN A 54 -5.93 15.46 -7.95
CA ASN A 54 -5.40 16.83 -7.86
C ASN A 54 -5.36 17.53 -9.22
N VAL A 55 -5.00 16.80 -10.29
CA VAL A 55 -5.01 17.32 -11.66
C VAL A 55 -6.44 17.67 -12.08
N LEU A 56 -7.41 16.77 -11.85
CA LEU A 56 -8.81 17.02 -12.16
C LEU A 56 -9.37 18.19 -11.36
N SER A 57 -9.02 18.31 -10.08
CA SER A 57 -9.45 19.43 -9.23
C SER A 57 -8.97 20.79 -9.76
N ARG A 58 -7.73 20.88 -10.26
CA ARG A 58 -7.22 22.10 -10.92
C ARG A 58 -7.98 22.38 -12.20
N LYS A 59 -8.19 21.37 -13.04
CA LYS A 59 -8.94 21.48 -14.30
C LYS A 59 -10.37 21.96 -14.08
N ILE A 60 -11.04 21.49 -13.02
CA ILE A 60 -12.38 21.98 -12.63
C ILE A 60 -12.32 23.48 -12.29
N GLY A 61 -11.33 23.90 -11.50
CA GLY A 61 -11.15 25.32 -11.15
C GLY A 61 -10.91 26.22 -12.37
N GLU A 62 -10.11 25.75 -13.33
CA GLU A 62 -9.88 26.43 -14.61
C GLU A 62 -11.14 26.53 -15.46
N LEU A 63 -11.87 25.42 -15.67
CA LEU A 63 -13.11 25.39 -16.43
C LEU A 63 -14.21 26.26 -15.82
N MET A 64 -14.31 26.27 -14.48
CA MET A 64 -15.24 27.16 -13.77
C MET A 64 -14.88 28.64 -13.96
N ARG A 65 -13.60 28.98 -14.01
CA ARG A 65 -13.11 30.35 -14.30
C ARG A 65 -13.39 30.75 -15.74
N GLU A 66 -13.31 29.82 -16.67
CA GLU A 66 -13.66 30.00 -18.09
C GLU A 66 -15.18 30.04 -18.35
N GLY A 67 -16.02 29.77 -17.34
CA GLY A 67 -17.48 29.74 -17.46
C GLY A 67 -18.05 28.44 -18.07
N LYS A 68 -17.21 27.43 -18.31
CA LYS A 68 -17.58 26.13 -18.89
C LYS A 68 -18.14 25.17 -17.83
N ARG A 69 -19.33 25.51 -17.31
CA ARG A 69 -19.97 24.76 -16.22
C ARG A 69 -20.29 23.30 -16.57
N GLU A 70 -20.72 23.03 -17.80
CA GLU A 70 -21.07 21.66 -18.23
C GLU A 70 -19.84 20.74 -18.29
N GLU A 71 -18.72 21.23 -18.83
CA GLU A 71 -17.46 20.48 -18.83
C GLU A 71 -16.93 20.25 -17.40
N ALA A 72 -17.08 21.25 -16.52
CA ALA A 72 -16.65 21.15 -15.13
C ALA A 72 -17.48 20.11 -14.33
N GLU A 73 -18.80 20.03 -14.54
CA GLU A 73 -19.63 19.00 -13.91
C GLU A 73 -19.30 17.59 -14.43
N GLY A 74 -18.98 17.43 -15.72
CA GLY A 74 -18.50 16.17 -16.28
C GLY A 74 -17.22 15.67 -15.60
N VAL A 75 -16.24 16.56 -15.38
CA VAL A 75 -14.98 16.22 -14.69
C VAL A 75 -15.20 15.95 -13.19
N LYS A 76 -16.15 16.64 -12.57
CA LYS A 76 -16.51 16.46 -11.16
C LYS A 76 -17.10 15.08 -10.90
N SER A 77 -17.89 14.55 -11.84
CA SER A 77 -18.38 13.17 -11.78
C SER A 77 -17.26 12.12 -11.89
N ALA A 78 -16.22 12.37 -12.68
CA ALA A 78 -15.04 11.49 -12.70
C ALA A 78 -14.28 11.52 -11.35
N THR A 79 -14.25 12.68 -10.70
CA THR A 79 -13.54 12.87 -9.42
C THR A 79 -14.24 12.16 -8.25
N SER A 80 -15.56 11.95 -8.28
CA SER A 80 -16.25 11.17 -7.24
C SER A 80 -15.82 9.70 -7.24
N GLY A 81 -15.64 9.10 -8.42
CA GLY A 81 -15.13 7.72 -8.53
C GLY A 81 -13.70 7.58 -8.00
N LEU A 82 -12.85 8.58 -8.23
CA LEU A 82 -11.49 8.59 -7.66
C LEU A 82 -11.50 8.70 -6.14
N LYS A 83 -12.43 9.45 -5.56
CA LYS A 83 -12.57 9.54 -4.09
C LYS A 83 -12.97 8.21 -3.47
N GLU A 84 -13.92 7.50 -4.08
CA GLU A 84 -14.31 6.16 -3.63
C GLU A 84 -13.11 5.20 -3.73
N LYS A 85 -12.43 5.18 -4.87
CA LYS A 85 -11.22 4.35 -5.09
C LYS A 85 -10.10 4.67 -4.08
N THR A 86 -9.92 5.95 -3.75
CA THR A 86 -8.95 6.38 -2.72
C THR A 86 -9.32 5.82 -1.35
N GLY A 87 -10.62 5.81 -1.01
CA GLY A 87 -11.13 5.22 0.22
C GLY A 87 -10.82 3.72 0.29
N THR A 88 -11.19 2.97 -0.76
CA THR A 88 -10.97 1.53 -0.81
C THR A 88 -9.50 1.16 -0.73
N LEU A 89 -8.62 1.88 -1.44
CA LEU A 89 -7.18 1.64 -1.41
C LEU A 89 -6.57 1.92 -0.02
N ARG A 90 -7.08 2.92 0.71
CA ARG A 90 -6.64 3.19 2.09
C ARG A 90 -7.05 2.09 3.06
N ASP A 91 -8.29 1.61 2.93
CA ASP A 91 -8.78 0.52 3.77
C ASP A 91 -7.99 -0.77 3.51
N GLU A 92 -7.72 -1.08 2.25
CA GLU A 92 -6.89 -2.22 1.86
C GLU A 92 -5.45 -2.09 2.36
N MET A 93 -4.84 -0.90 2.24
CA MET A 93 -3.51 -0.60 2.77
C MET A 93 -3.44 -0.80 4.29
N SER A 94 -4.44 -0.30 5.02
CA SER A 94 -4.53 -0.48 6.48
C SER A 94 -4.68 -1.96 6.86
N SER A 95 -5.51 -2.71 6.13
CA SER A 95 -5.66 -4.16 6.34
C SER A 95 -4.34 -4.90 6.15
N LEU A 96 -3.61 -4.60 5.08
CA LEU A 96 -2.31 -5.22 4.80
C LEU A 96 -1.25 -4.83 5.81
N GLU A 97 -1.24 -3.58 6.28
CA GLU A 97 -0.32 -3.14 7.35
C GLU A 97 -0.56 -3.93 8.63
N ASN A 98 -1.81 -4.16 9.00
CA ASN A 98 -2.16 -4.97 10.15
C ASN A 98 -1.75 -6.44 9.96
N GLU A 99 -2.03 -7.04 8.80
CA GLU A 99 -1.62 -8.44 8.51
C GLU A 99 -0.10 -8.61 8.57
N VAL A 100 0.66 -7.66 7.99
CA VAL A 100 2.12 -7.65 8.07
C VAL A 100 2.61 -7.48 9.51
N HIS A 101 2.00 -6.57 10.28
CA HIS A 101 2.37 -6.34 11.67
C HIS A 101 2.11 -7.56 12.55
N GLU A 102 0.97 -8.22 12.37
CA GLU A 102 0.63 -9.46 13.06
C GLU A 102 1.65 -10.56 12.75
N LEU A 103 1.94 -10.79 11.47
CA LEU A 103 2.92 -11.82 11.08
C LEU A 103 4.33 -11.53 11.59
N LEU A 104 4.76 -10.27 11.58
CA LEU A 104 6.04 -9.84 12.15
C LEU A 104 6.09 -10.02 13.67
N SER A 105 4.96 -9.85 14.36
CA SER A 105 4.85 -10.03 15.81
C SER A 105 4.97 -11.49 16.22
N HIS A 106 4.49 -12.40 15.39
CA HIS A 106 4.66 -13.85 15.57
C HIS A 106 6.08 -14.33 15.23
N LEU A 107 6.88 -13.51 14.53
CA LEU A 107 8.24 -13.89 14.15
C LEU A 107 9.22 -13.62 15.31
N PRO A 108 9.87 -14.66 15.86
CA PRO A 108 10.86 -14.46 16.92
C PRO A 108 12.05 -13.65 16.40
N ASN A 109 12.59 -12.77 17.23
CA ASN A 109 13.85 -12.07 16.92
C ASN A 109 14.96 -13.09 16.63
N THR A 110 15.76 -12.81 15.60
CA THR A 110 16.99 -13.57 15.32
C THR A 110 17.98 -13.40 16.48
N PRO A 111 18.70 -14.47 16.87
CA PRO A 111 19.80 -14.36 17.84
C PRO A 111 20.97 -13.52 17.33
#